data_AF-A0A1H8DDU2-F1
#
_entry.id   AF-A0A1H8DDU2-F1
#
_cell.length_a   1.000
_cell.length_b   1.000
_cell.length_c   1.000
_cell.angle_alpha   90.00
_cell.angle_beta   90.00
_cell.angle_gamma   90.00
#
_symmetry.space_group_name_H-M   'P 1'
#
loop_
_entity.id
_entity.type
_entity.pdbx_description
1 polymer ?
#
loop_
_entity_poly.entity_id
_entity_poly.type
_entity_poly.pdbx_seq_one_letter_code
_entity_poly.pdbx_strand_id
1 'polypeptide(L)'
;MFAWLPDSLKLPVAAIGGAAVAGAALIIINAVWWLPAAKQEGRVAERSAALQRSMDLIKKRGVTNEAVGRFSDGDLCRKLRGQWVRDTGTCE
;
A
#
# COMPACT_ATOMS: atom_id res chain seq x y z
N MET A 1 23.81 28.52 -36.25
CA MET A 1 24.52 28.82 -34.99
C MET A 1 25.84 28.05 -34.81
N PHE A 2 26.39 27.35 -35.83
CA PHE A 2 27.63 26.56 -35.70
C PHE A 2 28.69 26.86 -36.78
N ALA A 3 28.71 28.08 -37.31
CA ALA A 3 29.58 28.45 -38.45
C ALA A 3 31.08 28.55 -38.12
N TRP A 4 31.45 28.54 -36.83
CA TRP A 4 32.83 28.64 -36.36
C TRP A 4 33.47 27.27 -36.00
N LEU A 5 32.70 26.17 -35.98
CA LEU A 5 33.27 24.85 -35.71
C LEU A 5 33.96 24.27 -36.95
N PRO A 6 35.16 23.68 -36.80
CA PRO A 6 35.81 22.93 -37.88
C PRO A 6 34.93 21.77 -38.33
N ASP A 7 34.97 21.43 -39.63
CA ASP A 7 34.07 20.44 -40.25
C ASP A 7 34.13 19.06 -39.59
N SER A 8 35.28 18.70 -39.01
CA SER A 8 35.50 17.46 -38.27
C SER A 8 34.67 17.35 -36.98
N LEU A 9 34.25 18.47 -36.38
CA LEU A 9 33.44 18.47 -35.14
C LEU A 9 31.93 18.60 -35.38
N LYS A 10 31.48 18.98 -36.58
CA LYS A 10 30.05 19.21 -36.83
C LYS A 10 29.23 17.93 -36.69
N LEU A 11 29.74 16.82 -37.22
CA LEU A 11 29.10 15.50 -37.13
C LEU A 11 28.97 14.97 -35.70
N PRO A 12 30.04 14.93 -34.87
CA PRO A 12 29.92 14.48 -33.48
C PRO A 12 29.05 15.41 -32.64
N VAL A 13 29.11 16.73 -32.83
CA VAL A 13 28.25 17.69 -32.10
C VAL A 13 26.78 17.49 -32.48
N ALA A 14 26.48 17.30 -33.76
CA ALA A 14 25.11 16.99 -34.20
C ALA A 14 24.63 15.63 -33.66
N ALA A 15 25.50 14.62 -33.62
CA ALA A 15 25.17 13.30 -33.06
C ALA A 15 24.89 13.39 -31.55
N ILE A 16 25.71 14.10 -30.78
CA ILE A 16 25.50 14.32 -29.35
C ILE A 16 24.22 15.11 -29.11
N GLY A 17 24.00 16.18 -29.88
CA GLY A 17 22.76 16.97 -29.80
C GLY A 17 21.52 16.14 -30.09
N GLY A 18 21.54 15.32 -31.15
CA GLY A 18 20.45 14.41 -31.50
C GLY A 18 20.19 13.37 -30.42
N ALA A 19 21.24 12.75 -29.87
CA ALA A 19 21.14 11.78 -28.79
C ALA A 19 20.57 12.40 -27.50
N ALA A 20 21.00 13.62 -27.15
CA ALA A 20 20.49 14.33 -25.98
C ALA A 20 18.99 14.66 -26.11
N VAL A 21 18.56 15.12 -27.29
CA VAL A 21 17.14 15.42 -27.55
C VAL A 21 16.30 14.14 -27.54
N ALA A 22 16.77 13.07 -28.19
CA ALA A 22 16.07 11.78 -28.18
C ALA A 22 15.97 11.18 -26.77
N GLY A 23 17.05 11.24 -25.99
CA GLY A 23 17.07 10.80 -24.59
C GLY A 23 16.09 11.60 -23.73
N ALA A 24 16.08 12.93 -23.85
CA ALA A 24 15.13 13.78 -23.14
C ALA A 24 13.67 13.47 -23.51
N ALA A 25 13.39 13.24 -24.79
CA ALA A 25 12.05 12.86 -25.25
C ALA A 25 11.58 11.53 -24.63
N LEU A 26 12.44 10.52 -24.58
CA LEU A 26 12.11 9.23 -23.95
C LEU A 26 11.85 9.36 -22.45
N ILE A 27 12.63 10.18 -21.74
CA ILE A 27 12.40 10.46 -20.32
C ILE A 27 11.03 11.11 -20.10
N ILE A 28 10.68 12.11 -20.92
CA ILE A 28 9.39 12.81 -20.82
C ILE A 28 8.23 11.84 -21.12
N ILE A 29 8.33 11.03 -22.18
CA ILE A 29 7.31 10.04 -22.52
C ILE A 29 7.11 9.05 -21.36
N ASN A 30 8.20 8.54 -20.80
CA ASN A 30 8.17 7.63 -19.66
C ASN A 30 7.48 8.28 -18.44
N ALA A 31 7.85 9.52 -18.11
CA ALA A 31 7.31 10.26 -16.98
C ALA A 31 5.83 10.65 -17.12
N VAL A 32 5.40 11.02 -18.33
CA VAL A 32 4.05 11.54 -18.58
C VAL A 32 3.05 10.43 -18.88
N TRP A 33 3.46 9.38 -19.61
CA TRP A 33 2.53 8.33 -20.04
C TRP A 33 2.62 7.06 -19.19
N TRP A 34 3.82 6.55 -18.93
CA TRP A 34 3.99 5.24 -18.30
C TRP A 34 4.00 5.29 -16.77
N LEU A 35 4.69 6.24 -16.17
CA LEU A 35 4.73 6.41 -14.71
C LEU A 35 3.35 6.57 -14.05
N PRO A 36 2.41 7.39 -14.57
CA PRO A 36 1.12 7.57 -13.91
C PRO A 36 0.27 6.30 -13.94
N ALA A 37 0.31 5.53 -15.03
CA ALA A 37 -0.38 4.24 -15.11
C ALA A 37 0.18 3.25 -14.07
N ALA A 38 1.50 3.07 -14.02
CA ALA A 38 2.15 2.19 -13.05
C ALA A 38 1.94 2.63 -11.59
N LYS A 39 1.94 3.94 -11.31
CA LYS A 39 1.65 4.47 -9.97
C LYS A 39 0.19 4.24 -9.57
N GLN A 40 -0.75 4.25 -10.50
CA GLN A 40 -2.15 3.94 -10.20
C GLN A 40 -2.32 2.46 -9.84
N GLU A 41 -1.70 1.56 -10.60
CA GLU A 41 -1.71 0.12 -10.31
C GLU A 41 -1.12 -0.19 -8.93
N GLY A 42 0.03 0.41 -8.59
CA GLY A 42 0.63 0.26 -7.26
C GLY A 42 -0.25 0.77 -6.12
N ARG A 43 -0.91 1.92 -6.29
CA ARG A 43 -1.83 2.46 -5.26
C ARG A 43 -3.08 1.61 -5.08
N VAL A 44 -3.60 0.99 -6.14
CA VAL A 44 -4.75 0.08 -6.06
C VAL A 44 -4.36 -1.20 -5.33
N ALA A 45 -3.16 -1.74 -5.60
CA ALA A 45 -2.62 -2.90 -4.90
C ALA A 45 -2.40 -2.63 -3.40
N GLU A 46 -1.88 -1.45 -3.04
CA GLU A 46 -1.71 -1.06 -1.63
C GLU A 46 -3.06 -0.88 -0.91
N ARG A 47 -4.04 -0.27 -1.59
CA ARG A 47 -5.39 -0.11 -1.02
C ARG A 47 -6.09 -1.45 -0.82
N SER A 48 -5.95 -2.40 -1.75
CA SER A 48 -6.53 -3.74 -1.60
C SER A 48 -5.85 -4.53 -0.47
N ALA A 49 -4.53 -4.44 -0.34
CA ALA A 49 -3.79 -5.04 0.77
C ALA A 49 -4.21 -4.46 2.14
N ALA A 50 -4.38 -3.14 2.23
CA ALA A 50 -4.86 -2.47 3.45
C ALA A 50 -6.30 -2.87 3.81
N LEU A 51 -7.18 -2.98 2.80
CA LEU A 51 -8.55 -3.43 2.99
C LEU A 51 -8.60 -4.88 3.49
N GLN A 52 -7.76 -5.76 2.92
CA GLN A 52 -7.70 -7.17 3.29
C GLN A 52 -7.22 -7.37 4.73
N ARG A 53 -6.23 -6.60 5.18
CA ARG A 53 -5.79 -6.60 6.60
C ARG A 53 -6.89 -6.14 7.55
N SER A 54 -7.67 -5.15 7.15
CA SER A 54 -8.79 -4.65 7.96
C SER A 54 -9.90 -5.70 8.07
N MET A 55 -10.21 -6.40 6.97
CA MET A 55 -11.19 -7.48 6.96
C MET A 55 -10.75 -8.68 7.81
N ASP A 56 -9.46 -9.02 7.80
CA ASP A 56 -8.93 -10.12 8.63
C ASP A 56 -9.03 -9.80 10.13
N LEU A 57 -8.80 -8.54 10.53
CA LEU A 57 -9.03 -8.08 11.91
C LEU A 57 -10.51 -8.11 12.32
N ILE A 58 -11.42 -7.75 11.42
CA ILE A 58 -12.86 -7.84 11.67
C ILE A 58 -13.29 -9.30 11.82
N LYS A 59 -12.82 -10.18 10.92
CA LYS A 59 -13.11 -11.61 10.98
C LYS A 59 -12.58 -12.24 12.26
N LYS A 60 -11.34 -11.92 12.66
CA LYS A 60 -10.77 -12.36 13.94
C LYS A 60 -11.60 -11.90 15.13
N ARG A 61 -12.02 -10.63 15.17
CA ARG A 61 -12.91 -10.12 16.23
C ARG A 61 -14.26 -10.82 16.23
N GLY A 62 -14.86 -11.08 15.08
CA GLY A 62 -16.12 -11.83 14.97
C GLY A 62 -15.99 -13.24 15.54
N VAL A 63 -14.96 -13.98 15.14
CA VAL A 63 -14.67 -15.33 15.65
C VAL A 63 -14.42 -15.31 17.16
N THR A 64 -13.68 -14.32 17.67
CA THR A 64 -13.47 -14.16 19.11
C THR A 64 -14.78 -13.83 19.81
N ASN A 65 -15.63 -12.97 19.25
CA ASN A 65 -16.90 -12.59 19.88
C ASN A 65 -17.89 -13.75 19.89
N GLU A 66 -17.94 -14.56 18.83
CA GLU A 66 -18.70 -15.81 18.80
C GLU A 66 -18.16 -16.84 19.80
N ALA A 67 -16.84 -16.89 20.01
CA ALA A 67 -16.25 -17.75 21.03
C ALA A 67 -16.55 -17.26 22.44
N VAL A 68 -16.58 -15.94 22.66
CA VAL A 68 -16.93 -15.30 23.94
C VAL A 68 -18.41 -15.48 24.26
N GLY A 69 -19.30 -15.29 23.28
CA GLY A 69 -20.75 -15.43 23.45
C GLY A 69 -21.23 -16.86 23.73
N ARG A 70 -20.37 -17.88 23.58
CA ARG A 70 -20.64 -19.25 24.01
C ARG A 70 -20.33 -19.50 25.49
N PHE A 71 -19.60 -18.61 26.15
CA PHE A 71 -19.38 -18.71 27.59
C PHE A 71 -20.59 -18.16 28.34
N SER A 72 -21.02 -18.84 29.40
CA SER A 72 -22.00 -18.28 30.33
C SER A 72 -21.37 -17.13 31.13
N ASP A 73 -22.17 -16.20 31.63
CA ASP A 73 -21.67 -15.05 32.41
C ASP A 73 -20.82 -15.49 33.61
N GLY A 74 -21.16 -16.62 34.23
CA GLY A 74 -20.36 -17.23 35.30
C GLY A 74 -19.05 -17.87 34.86
N ASP A 75 -18.95 -18.36 33.62
CA ASP A 75 -17.69 -18.86 33.05
C ASP A 75 -16.76 -17.70 32.67
N LEU A 76 -17.32 -16.61 32.15
CA LEU A 76 -16.61 -15.37 31.88
C LEU A 76 -16.04 -14.76 33.16
N CYS A 77 -16.85 -14.68 34.22
CA CYS A 77 -16.42 -14.19 35.53
C CYS A 77 -15.22 -14.96 36.10
N ARG A 78 -15.29 -16.30 36.08
CA ARG A 78 -14.19 -17.16 36.55
C ARG A 78 -12.92 -17.02 35.70
N LYS A 79 -13.05 -16.88 34.39
CA LYS A 79 -11.89 -16.66 33.49
C LYS A 79 -11.19 -15.32 33.72
N LEU A 80 -11.95 -14.30 34.11
CA LEU A 80 -11.44 -12.98 34.48
C LEU A 80 -10.93 -12.92 35.93
N ARG A 81 -10.89 -14.07 36.63
CA ARG A 81 -10.53 -14.23 38.05
C ARG A 81 -11.47 -13.54 39.04
N GLY A 82 -12.69 -13.21 38.61
CA GLY A 82 -13.75 -12.78 39.51
C GLY A 82 -14.44 -13.97 40.20
N GLN A 83 -15.19 -13.66 41.25
CA GLN A 83 -15.98 -14.62 42.02
C GLN A 83 -17.45 -14.49 41.62
N TRP A 84 -18.01 -15.58 41.08
CA TRP A 84 -19.41 -15.59 40.62
C TRP A 84 -20.36 -15.78 41.80
N VAL A 85 -21.20 -14.78 42.09
CA VAL A 85 -22.22 -14.83 43.15
C VAL A 85 -23.55 -15.26 42.55
N ARG A 86 -23.95 -16.52 42.79
CA ARG A 86 -25.17 -17.12 42.22
C ARG A 86 -26.47 -16.45 42.67
N ASP A 87 -26.50 -15.87 43.87
CA ASP A 87 -27.72 -15.29 44.46
C ASP A 87 -28.11 -13.95 43.82
N THR A 88 -27.13 -13.13 43.45
CA THR A 88 -27.34 -11.83 42.79
C THR A 88 -27.14 -11.90 41.28
N GLY A 89 -26.53 -12.98 40.77
CA GLY A 89 -26.20 -13.13 39.35
C GLY A 89 -25.10 -12.18 38.88
N THR A 90 -24.26 -11.70 39.80
CA THR A 90 -23.19 -10.72 39.55
C THR A 90 -21.79 -11.33 39.73
N CYS A 91 -20.81 -10.73 39.06
CA CYS A 91 -19.39 -11.05 39.21
C CYS A 91 -18.72 -10.01 40.11
N GLU A 92 -18.03 -10.45 41.16
CA GLU A 92 -17.26 -9.61 42.09
C GLU A 92 -15.74 -9.83 41.97
#